data_AF-A0A4Q7YSS0-F1
#
_entry.id   AF-A0A4Q7YSS0-F1
#
_cell.length_a   1.000
_cell.length_b   1.000
_cell.length_c   1.000
_cell.angle_alpha   90.00
_cell.angle_beta   90.00
_cell.angle_gamma   90.00
#
_symmetry.space_group_name_H-M   'P 1'
#
loop_
_entity.id
_entity.type
_entity.pdbx_description
1 polymer ?
#
loop_
_entity_poly.entity_id
_entity_poly.type
_entity_poly.pdbx_seq_one_letter_code
_entity_poly.pdbx_strand_id
1 'polypeptide(L)'
;MLRCLLALALAAVPLSTLAQSSASGSSPAILNASEAGAILPPAVFFRGQTASIQARNSAGIRFSKDAFLLAALVDTSGYSSSVQQKYQAYLITETALEIGGHRLPPGAYGCGFVANETFVVMDIGGHDLFTTAASHDADLRRPTPLQILAAPAARTYRLYAGRNFVELSATQPTAP
;
A
#
# COMPACT_ATOMS: atom_id res chain seq x y z
N MET A 1 52.47 55.69 35.59
CA MET A 1 52.32 54.48 36.44
C MET A 1 51.07 53.74 35.97
N LEU A 2 51.19 52.90 34.95
CA LEU A 2 51.36 51.43 35.04
C LEU A 2 50.15 50.72 35.69
N ARG A 3 49.41 49.97 34.85
CA ARG A 3 48.61 48.74 35.09
C ARG A 3 47.72 48.55 33.85
N CYS A 4 48.15 47.90 32.78
CA CYS A 4 48.37 46.45 32.63
C CYS A 4 47.14 45.65 33.09
N LEU A 5 46.20 45.40 32.17
CA LEU A 5 45.29 44.26 32.22
C LEU A 5 45.03 43.80 30.78
N LEU A 6 45.77 42.75 30.45
CA LEU A 6 45.70 41.93 29.26
C LEU A 6 44.44 41.05 29.36
N ALA A 7 43.50 41.14 28.42
CA ALA A 7 42.42 40.16 28.28
C ALA A 7 42.43 39.62 26.85
N LEU A 8 42.92 38.40 26.77
CA LEU A 8 43.05 37.53 25.62
C LEU A 8 41.64 37.11 25.14
N ALA A 9 41.22 37.47 23.92
CA ALA A 9 40.01 36.93 23.31
C ALA A 9 40.37 36.13 22.05
N LEU A 10 40.04 34.85 22.14
CA LEU A 10 40.39 33.74 21.28
C LEU A 10 39.65 33.77 19.93
N ALA A 11 40.28 33.15 18.94
CA ALA A 11 39.96 33.11 17.51
C ALA A 11 38.51 32.76 17.11
N ALA A 12 38.02 33.39 16.03
CA ALA A 12 36.80 33.03 15.32
C ALA A 12 37.15 32.48 13.92
N VAL A 13 36.85 31.20 13.67
CA VAL A 13 37.00 30.48 12.39
C VAL A 13 35.74 29.61 12.22
N PRO A 14 35.21 29.42 10.99
CA PRO A 14 33.78 29.52 10.72
C PRO A 14 33.02 28.19 10.93
N LEU A 15 31.75 28.34 11.31
CA LEU A 15 30.79 27.23 11.46
C LEU A 15 30.31 26.81 10.06
N SER A 16 30.76 25.65 9.60
CA SER A 16 30.27 24.99 8.39
C SER A 16 28.77 24.75 8.47
N THR A 17 28.01 25.43 7.62
CA THR A 17 26.58 25.15 7.41
C THR A 17 26.43 23.77 6.78
N LEU A 18 25.97 22.80 7.57
CA LEU A 18 25.40 21.56 7.05
C LEU A 18 24.17 21.92 6.22
N ALA A 19 24.30 21.90 4.90
CA ALA A 19 23.16 21.92 3.99
C ALA A 19 22.36 20.65 4.27
N GLN A 20 21.22 20.79 4.96
CA GLN A 20 20.22 19.74 5.05
C GLN A 20 19.62 19.57 3.66
N SER A 21 20.14 18.61 2.90
CA SER A 21 19.49 18.06 1.72
C SER A 21 18.11 17.57 2.15
N SER A 22 17.09 18.39 1.90
CA SER A 22 15.70 17.98 2.01
C SER A 22 15.48 16.98 0.89
N ALA A 23 15.60 15.69 1.21
CA ALA A 23 15.12 14.62 0.35
C ALA A 23 13.65 14.94 0.05
N SER A 24 13.40 15.45 -1.15
CA SER A 24 12.06 15.75 -1.65
C SER A 24 11.37 14.42 -1.98
N GLY A 25 11.08 13.65 -0.93
CA GLY A 25 10.26 12.45 -1.01
C GLY A 25 8.81 12.88 -0.96
N SER A 26 8.14 12.85 -2.10
CA SER A 26 6.70 13.05 -2.22
C SER A 26 5.98 12.26 -1.12
N SER A 27 5.11 12.91 -0.34
CA SER A 27 4.31 12.20 0.67
C SER A 27 3.45 11.13 -0.01
N PRO A 28 3.23 9.95 0.64
CA PRO A 28 2.40 8.91 0.07
C PRO A 28 1.00 9.43 -0.30
N ALA A 29 0.55 9.14 -1.51
CA ALA A 29 -0.74 9.59 -2.02
C ALA A 29 -1.68 8.40 -2.27
N ILE A 30 -2.89 8.45 -1.71
CA ILE A 30 -3.95 7.48 -2.05
C ILE A 30 -4.48 7.83 -3.44
N LEU A 31 -4.58 6.82 -4.29
CA LEU A 31 -5.08 6.92 -5.65
C LEU A 31 -6.54 6.46 -5.68
N ASN A 32 -7.41 7.29 -6.26
CA ASN A 32 -8.80 6.91 -6.52
C ASN A 32 -8.91 5.96 -7.73
N ALA A 33 -10.12 5.46 -8.00
CA ALA A 33 -10.36 4.49 -9.07
C ALA A 33 -9.95 4.98 -10.48
N SER A 34 -10.10 6.28 -10.77
CA SER A 34 -9.67 6.83 -12.06
C SER A 34 -8.15 6.85 -12.19
N GLU A 35 -7.45 7.20 -11.12
CA GLU A 35 -5.98 7.28 -11.10
C GLU A 35 -5.36 5.88 -11.11
N ALA A 36 -5.85 4.97 -10.26
CA ALA A 36 -5.37 3.60 -10.20
C ALA A 36 -5.69 2.82 -11.49
N GLY A 37 -6.91 2.96 -12.00
CA GLY A 37 -7.35 2.30 -13.23
C GLY A 37 -6.60 2.75 -14.49
N ALA A 38 -5.99 3.94 -14.48
CA ALA A 38 -5.14 4.41 -15.58
C ALA A 38 -3.75 3.76 -15.59
N ILE A 39 -3.31 3.19 -14.46
CA ILE A 39 -1.99 2.57 -14.29
C ILE A 39 -2.08 1.05 -14.40
N LEU A 40 -3.16 0.47 -13.88
CA LEU A 40 -3.38 -0.97 -13.85
C LEU A 40 -3.44 -1.58 -15.27
N PRO A 41 -2.88 -2.79 -15.46
CA PRO A 41 -3.07 -3.52 -16.70
C PRO A 41 -4.57 -3.87 -16.88
N PRO A 42 -5.11 -3.79 -18.12
CA PRO A 42 -6.54 -4.01 -18.36
C PRO A 42 -6.98 -5.47 -18.15
N ALA A 43 -6.03 -6.42 -18.14
CA ALA A 43 -6.25 -7.82 -17.85
C ALA A 43 -5.06 -8.38 -17.06
N VAL A 44 -5.33 -9.41 -16.26
CA VAL A 44 -4.37 -10.04 -15.34
C VAL A 44 -4.41 -11.54 -15.48
N PHE A 45 -3.29 -12.20 -15.21
CA PHE A 45 -3.17 -13.65 -15.23
C PHE A 45 -3.28 -14.23 -13.82
N PHE A 46 -4.10 -15.26 -13.66
CA PHE A 46 -4.30 -15.97 -12.40
C PHE A 46 -4.74 -17.42 -12.70
N ARG A 47 -4.13 -18.41 -12.04
CA ARG A 47 -4.43 -19.85 -12.17
C ARG A 47 -4.58 -20.35 -13.62
N GLY A 48 -3.66 -19.97 -14.51
CA GLY A 48 -3.70 -20.44 -15.90
C GLY A 48 -4.69 -19.71 -16.80
N GLN A 49 -5.37 -18.68 -16.32
CA GLN A 49 -6.38 -17.94 -17.07
C GLN A 49 -6.08 -16.44 -17.07
N THR A 50 -6.53 -15.76 -18.12
CA THR A 50 -6.53 -14.30 -18.19
C THR A 50 -7.92 -13.79 -17.88
N ALA A 51 -8.01 -12.82 -16.97
CA ALA A 51 -9.27 -12.19 -16.58
C ALA A 51 -9.17 -10.67 -16.69
N SER A 52 -10.27 -10.03 -17.08
CA SER A 52 -10.33 -8.57 -17.13
C SER A 52 -10.46 -7.99 -15.73
N ILE A 53 -9.83 -6.84 -15.50
CA ILE A 53 -10.05 -6.09 -14.27
C ILE A 53 -11.27 -5.17 -14.41
N GLN A 54 -11.89 -4.85 -13.28
CA GLN A 54 -12.91 -3.81 -13.20
C GLN A 54 -12.24 -2.50 -12.81
N ALA A 55 -11.66 -1.77 -13.79
CA ALA A 55 -10.90 -0.54 -13.52
C ALA A 55 -11.66 0.53 -12.71
N ARG A 56 -13.00 0.58 -12.84
CA ARG A 56 -13.86 1.49 -12.05
C ARG A 56 -13.95 1.10 -10.56
N ASN A 57 -13.64 -0.14 -10.23
CA ASN A 57 -13.58 -0.71 -8.89
C ASN A 57 -12.11 -1.00 -8.53
N SER A 58 -11.28 0.04 -8.66
CA SER A 58 -9.85 -0.01 -8.35
C SER A 58 -9.47 1.06 -7.34
N ALA A 59 -8.32 0.89 -6.71
CA ALA A 59 -7.71 1.86 -5.83
C ALA A 59 -6.20 1.61 -5.74
N GLY A 60 -5.46 2.59 -5.24
CA GLY A 60 -4.04 2.41 -5.03
C GLY A 60 -3.43 3.33 -3.99
N ILE A 61 -2.14 3.13 -3.77
CA ILE A 61 -1.29 4.02 -2.99
C ILE A 61 -0.01 4.21 -3.80
N ARG A 62 0.38 5.46 -4.00
CA ARG A 62 1.69 5.83 -4.51
C ARG A 62 2.56 6.18 -3.32
N PHE A 63 3.45 5.29 -2.91
CA PHE A 63 4.37 5.52 -1.79
C PHE A 63 5.52 6.44 -2.18
N SER A 64 6.01 6.29 -3.41
CA SER A 64 7.05 7.13 -4.02
C SER A 64 6.87 7.13 -5.54
N LYS A 65 7.82 7.70 -6.31
CA LYS A 65 7.74 7.71 -7.78
C LYS A 65 7.66 6.30 -8.38
N ASP A 66 8.42 5.35 -7.83
CA ASP A 66 8.61 4.01 -8.38
C ASP A 66 8.15 2.93 -7.37
N ALA A 67 7.17 3.27 -6.52
CA ALA A 67 6.63 2.33 -5.54
C ALA A 67 5.12 2.52 -5.40
N PHE A 68 4.38 1.59 -5.98
CA PHE A 68 2.92 1.55 -5.93
C PHE A 68 2.38 0.31 -5.20
N LEU A 69 1.21 0.49 -4.60
CA LEU A 69 0.24 -0.58 -4.35
C LEU A 69 -0.96 -0.28 -5.22
N LEU A 70 -1.42 -1.26 -6.01
CA LEU A 70 -2.59 -1.16 -6.85
C LEU A 70 -3.50 -2.37 -6.60
N ALA A 71 -4.80 -2.14 -6.48
CA ALA A 71 -5.79 -3.19 -6.32
C ALA A 71 -6.99 -2.94 -7.22
N ALA A 72 -7.57 -4.00 -7.77
CA ALA A 72 -8.82 -3.92 -8.53
C ALA A 72 -9.63 -5.20 -8.42
N LEU A 73 -10.96 -5.08 -8.43
CA LEU A 73 -11.83 -6.23 -8.62
C LEU A 73 -11.58 -6.88 -9.98
N VAL A 74 -11.80 -8.19 -10.06
CA VAL A 74 -11.57 -8.99 -11.27
C VAL A 74 -12.88 -9.60 -11.74
N ASP A 75 -13.11 -9.67 -13.05
CA ASP A 75 -14.17 -10.49 -13.61
C ASP A 75 -13.79 -11.97 -13.53
N THR A 76 -14.36 -12.68 -12.56
CA THR A 76 -14.03 -14.07 -12.28
C THR A 76 -15.05 -15.07 -12.83
N SER A 77 -15.95 -14.64 -13.72
CA SER A 77 -17.00 -15.47 -14.32
C SER A 77 -16.49 -16.76 -14.99
N GLY A 78 -15.25 -16.76 -15.50
CA GLY A 78 -14.60 -17.93 -16.11
C GLY A 78 -14.01 -18.96 -15.13
N TYR A 79 -13.95 -18.65 -13.83
CA TYR A 79 -13.41 -19.56 -12.81
C TYR A 79 -14.49 -20.42 -12.16
N SER A 80 -14.07 -21.50 -11.48
CA SER A 80 -14.98 -22.29 -10.64
C SER A 80 -15.48 -21.48 -9.45
N SER A 81 -16.66 -21.82 -8.92
CA SER A 81 -17.26 -21.17 -7.74
C SER A 81 -16.31 -21.15 -6.53
N SER A 82 -15.57 -22.23 -6.29
CA SER A 82 -14.56 -22.33 -5.24
C SER A 82 -13.43 -21.30 -5.38
N VAL A 83 -13.06 -20.95 -6.61
CA VAL A 83 -12.05 -19.93 -6.88
C VAL A 83 -12.66 -18.55 -6.76
N GLN A 84 -13.83 -18.32 -7.36
CA GLN A 84 -14.53 -17.03 -7.29
C GLN A 84 -14.78 -16.59 -5.84
N GLN A 85 -15.02 -17.54 -4.93
CA GLN A 85 -15.22 -17.23 -3.52
C GLN A 85 -14.00 -16.60 -2.85
N LYS A 86 -12.78 -16.98 -3.26
CA LYS A 86 -11.51 -16.48 -2.70
C LYS A 86 -10.89 -15.37 -3.55
N TYR A 87 -10.91 -15.53 -4.87
CA TYR A 87 -10.33 -14.62 -5.85
C TYR A 87 -11.38 -13.62 -6.28
N GLN A 88 -11.32 -12.43 -5.69
CA GLN A 88 -12.27 -11.34 -5.92
C GLN A 88 -11.55 -10.10 -6.48
N ALA A 89 -10.30 -9.90 -6.07
CA ALA A 89 -9.45 -8.79 -6.48
C ALA A 89 -8.05 -9.26 -6.86
N TYR A 90 -7.39 -8.44 -7.68
CA TYR A 90 -5.97 -8.54 -7.98
C TYR A 90 -5.23 -7.45 -7.20
N LEU A 91 -4.10 -7.79 -6.62
CA LEU A 91 -3.26 -6.89 -5.84
C LEU A 91 -1.85 -6.92 -6.41
N ILE A 92 -1.32 -5.74 -6.75
CA ILE A 92 0.07 -5.53 -7.15
C ILE A 92 0.73 -4.64 -6.12
N THR A 93 1.91 -5.01 -5.65
CA THR A 93 2.71 -4.16 -4.77
C THR A 93 4.17 -4.17 -5.18
N GLU A 94 4.79 -3.01 -5.25
CA GLU A 94 6.21 -2.83 -5.58
C GLU A 94 7.07 -2.64 -4.32
N THR A 95 6.44 -2.57 -3.15
CA THR A 95 7.10 -2.58 -1.85
C THR A 95 6.57 -3.73 -1.00
N ALA A 96 7.37 -4.18 -0.04
CA ALA A 96 6.88 -5.13 0.95
C ALA A 96 5.76 -4.48 1.78
N LEU A 97 4.71 -5.25 2.06
CA LEU A 97 3.57 -4.86 2.88
C LEU A 97 3.51 -5.72 4.14
N GLU A 98 3.10 -5.12 5.25
CA GLU A 98 2.58 -5.87 6.40
C GLU A 98 1.05 -5.86 6.33
N ILE A 99 0.43 -7.04 6.37
CA ILE A 99 -1.02 -7.23 6.33
C ILE A 99 -1.39 -8.23 7.42
N GLY A 100 -2.08 -7.77 8.46
CA GLY A 100 -2.54 -8.64 9.55
C GLY A 100 -1.43 -9.46 10.24
N GLY A 101 -0.22 -8.89 10.35
CA GLY A 101 0.95 -9.56 10.94
C GLY A 101 1.76 -10.42 9.95
N HIS A 102 1.35 -10.48 8.68
CA HIS A 102 2.07 -11.18 7.62
C HIS A 102 2.81 -10.22 6.71
N ARG A 103 4.08 -10.51 6.46
CA ARG A 103 4.88 -9.81 5.47
C ARG A 103 4.62 -10.36 4.07
N LEU A 104 4.07 -9.53 3.20
CA LEU A 104 3.86 -9.80 1.78
C LEU A 104 4.98 -9.11 0.97
N PRO A 105 5.86 -9.85 0.26
CA PRO A 105 6.90 -9.23 -0.56
C PRO A 105 6.32 -8.49 -1.78
N PRO A 106 7.13 -7.69 -2.50
CA PRO A 106 6.75 -7.15 -3.80
C PRO A 106 6.34 -8.25 -4.77
N GLY A 107 5.27 -8.03 -5.53
CA GLY A 107 4.74 -8.99 -6.48
C GLY A 107 3.29 -8.72 -6.89
N ALA A 108 2.71 -9.71 -7.57
CA ALA A 108 1.32 -9.73 -7.98
C ALA A 108 0.59 -10.92 -7.34
N TYR A 109 -0.62 -10.69 -6.86
CA TYR A 109 -1.35 -11.59 -5.98
C TYR A 109 -2.84 -11.58 -6.31
N GLY A 110 -3.49 -12.71 -6.09
CA GLY A 110 -4.94 -12.74 -5.96
C GLY A 110 -5.34 -12.50 -4.50
N CYS A 111 -6.47 -11.84 -4.26
CA CYS A 111 -7.00 -11.70 -2.92
C CYS A 111 -8.53 -11.60 -2.90
N GLY A 112 -9.12 -11.67 -1.71
CA GLY A 112 -10.56 -11.49 -1.53
C GLY A 112 -11.00 -11.57 -0.08
N PHE A 113 -12.27 -11.22 0.15
CA PHE A 113 -12.92 -11.27 1.46
C PHE A 113 -13.87 -12.48 1.49
N VAL A 114 -13.44 -13.57 2.11
CA VAL A 114 -14.22 -14.79 2.28
C VAL A 114 -15.19 -14.60 3.44
N ALA A 115 -16.48 -14.84 3.18
CA ALA A 115 -17.56 -14.69 4.14
C ALA A 115 -17.58 -13.32 4.86
N ASN A 116 -17.00 -12.28 4.27
CA ASN A 116 -16.84 -10.93 4.83
C ASN A 116 -15.98 -10.82 6.11
N GLU A 117 -15.49 -11.94 6.64
CA GLU A 117 -14.78 -12.00 7.93
C GLU A 117 -13.29 -12.33 7.76
N THR A 118 -12.92 -12.98 6.65
CA THR A 118 -11.54 -13.42 6.42
C THR A 118 -11.00 -12.79 5.14
N PHE A 119 -9.86 -12.11 5.24
CA PHE A 119 -9.10 -11.69 4.08
C PHE A 119 -8.09 -12.78 3.71
N VAL A 120 -8.06 -13.19 2.44
CA VAL A 120 -7.13 -14.19 1.90
C VAL A 120 -6.23 -13.55 0.85
N VAL A 121 -4.94 -13.92 0.89
CA VAL A 121 -3.98 -13.59 -0.16
C VAL A 121 -3.46 -14.88 -0.78
N MET A 122 -3.37 -14.91 -2.10
CA MET A 122 -2.94 -16.05 -2.89
C MET A 122 -1.82 -15.65 -3.84
N ASP A 123 -0.94 -16.60 -4.14
CA ASP A 123 -0.01 -16.46 -5.25
C ASP A 123 -0.75 -16.51 -6.61
N ILE A 124 -0.03 -16.25 -7.70
CA ILE A 124 -0.59 -16.29 -9.06
C ILE A 124 -1.08 -17.70 -9.48
N GLY A 125 -0.62 -18.75 -8.81
CA GLY A 125 -1.08 -20.14 -8.97
C GLY A 125 -2.38 -20.45 -8.21
N GLY A 126 -2.84 -19.51 -7.39
CA GLY A 126 -4.03 -19.64 -6.55
C GLY A 126 -3.82 -20.46 -5.29
N HIS A 127 -2.58 -20.60 -4.83
CA HIS A 127 -2.29 -21.18 -3.53
C HIS A 127 -2.42 -20.11 -2.46
N ASP A 128 -3.12 -20.41 -1.37
CA ASP A 128 -3.24 -19.52 -0.22
C ASP A 128 -1.85 -19.27 0.38
N LEU A 129 -1.41 -18.01 0.43
CA LEU A 129 -0.18 -17.59 1.10
C LEU A 129 -0.42 -17.39 2.59
N PHE A 130 -1.49 -16.68 2.92
CA PHE A 130 -1.98 -16.50 4.28
C PHE A 130 -3.43 -16.02 4.28
N THR A 131 -4.04 -16.13 5.46
CA THR A 131 -5.33 -15.52 5.79
C THR A 131 -5.18 -14.66 7.03
N THR A 132 -6.01 -13.62 7.13
CA THR A 132 -6.10 -12.79 8.33
C THR A 132 -7.53 -12.30 8.53
N ALA A 133 -7.85 -11.86 9.74
CA ALA A 133 -9.17 -11.33 10.04
C ALA A 133 -9.43 -10.02 9.28
N ALA A 134 -10.59 -9.93 8.66
CA ALA A 134 -11.14 -8.67 8.17
C ALA A 134 -11.93 -7.98 9.28
N SER A 135 -11.91 -6.65 9.29
CA SER A 135 -12.69 -5.82 10.19
C SER A 135 -13.89 -5.24 9.46
N HIS A 136 -14.98 -4.98 10.17
CA HIS A 136 -16.18 -4.34 9.62
C HIS A 136 -16.28 -2.88 10.08
N ASP A 137 -16.54 -1.96 9.15
CA ASP A 137 -16.72 -0.53 9.42
C ASP A 137 -18.18 -0.11 9.20
N ALA A 138 -18.95 -0.09 10.29
CA ALA A 138 -20.35 0.31 10.28
C ALA A 138 -20.53 1.82 9.98
N ASP A 139 -19.53 2.63 10.30
CA ASP A 139 -19.60 4.09 10.20
C ASP A 139 -19.14 4.62 8.84
N LEU A 140 -18.55 3.77 8.00
CA LEU A 140 -18.12 4.13 6.66
C LEU A 140 -19.29 4.69 5.83
N ARG A 141 -19.18 5.98 5.49
CA ARG A 141 -20.15 6.67 4.66
C ARG A 141 -19.81 6.45 3.19
N ARG A 142 -20.81 6.02 2.39
CA ARG A 142 -20.68 5.76 0.95
C ARG A 142 -19.60 4.71 0.61
N PRO A 143 -19.78 3.45 1.05
CA PRO A 143 -18.88 2.38 0.67
C PRO A 143 -18.90 2.18 -0.86
N THR A 144 -17.72 2.06 -1.45
CA THR A 144 -17.56 1.62 -2.84
C THR A 144 -17.22 0.12 -2.87
N PRO A 145 -17.34 -0.55 -4.04
CA PRO A 145 -17.00 -1.97 -4.14
C PRO A 145 -15.56 -2.27 -3.73
N LEU A 146 -14.61 -1.39 -4.08
CA LEU A 146 -13.22 -1.45 -3.65
C LEU A 146 -12.67 -0.02 -3.49
N GLN A 147 -12.01 0.25 -2.37
CA GLN A 147 -11.32 1.51 -2.10
C GLN A 147 -10.20 1.36 -1.09
N ILE A 148 -9.29 2.34 -1.08
CA ILE A 148 -8.28 2.47 -0.05
C ILE A 148 -8.49 3.78 0.68
N LEU A 149 -8.47 3.75 2.01
CA LEU A 149 -8.53 4.93 2.86
C LEU A 149 -7.35 4.94 3.83
N ALA A 150 -6.99 6.13 4.32
CA ALA A 150 -5.98 6.25 5.37
C ALA A 150 -6.53 5.67 6.68
N ALA A 151 -5.69 4.97 7.43
CA ALA A 151 -5.98 4.59 8.81
C ALA A 151 -5.45 5.66 9.78
N PRO A 152 -5.87 5.63 11.06
CA PRO A 152 -5.44 6.63 12.05
C PRO A 152 -3.94 6.67 12.32
N ALA A 153 -3.25 5.53 12.19
CA ALA A 153 -1.80 5.46 12.40
C ALA A 153 -1.04 5.94 11.15
N ALA A 154 0.13 6.54 11.38
CA ALA A 154 0.93 7.06 10.28
C ALA A 154 1.36 5.94 9.33
N ARG A 155 1.21 6.17 8.02
CA ARG A 155 1.57 5.21 6.94
C ARG A 155 0.86 3.86 7.02
N THR A 156 -0.28 3.81 7.69
CA THR A 156 -1.19 2.68 7.63
C THR A 156 -2.42 3.05 6.82
N TYR A 157 -2.98 2.05 6.15
CA TYR A 157 -4.08 2.21 5.21
C TYR A 157 -5.06 1.06 5.41
N ARG A 158 -6.28 1.24 4.93
CA ARG A 158 -7.32 0.21 4.92
C ARG A 158 -7.70 -0.09 3.49
N LEU A 159 -7.51 -1.33 3.06
CA LEU A 159 -8.09 -1.83 1.82
C LEU A 159 -9.50 -2.33 2.13
N TYR A 160 -10.50 -1.66 1.57
CA TYR A 160 -11.90 -1.98 1.75
C TYR A 160 -12.45 -2.79 0.57
N ALA A 161 -13.31 -3.76 0.88
CA ALA A 161 -14.33 -4.29 -0.01
C ALA A 161 -15.71 -4.00 0.60
N GLY A 162 -16.41 -3.01 0.03
CA GLY A 162 -17.62 -2.46 0.64
C GLY A 162 -17.32 -1.85 2.02
N ARG A 163 -17.77 -2.52 3.08
CA ARG A 163 -17.57 -2.11 4.48
C ARG A 163 -16.55 -2.94 5.25
N ASN A 164 -16.08 -4.03 4.65
CA ASN A 164 -15.08 -4.88 5.28
C ASN A 164 -13.71 -4.41 4.83
N PHE A 165 -12.73 -4.45 5.73
CA PHE A 165 -11.38 -4.01 5.42
C PHE A 165 -10.31 -4.85 6.08
N VAL A 166 -9.11 -4.76 5.52
CA VAL A 166 -7.88 -5.20 6.16
C VAL A 166 -6.95 -3.99 6.28
N GLU A 167 -6.23 -3.89 7.40
CA GLU A 167 -5.18 -2.88 7.55
C GLU A 167 -3.90 -3.34 6.87
N LEU A 168 -3.25 -2.41 6.18
CA LEU A 168 -1.99 -2.63 5.49
C LEU A 168 -1.03 -1.48 5.76
N SER A 169 0.26 -1.78 5.78
CA SER A 169 1.31 -0.77 5.89
C SER A 169 2.49 -1.15 5.00
N ALA A 170 3.14 -0.16 4.41
CA ALA A 170 4.35 -0.41 3.64
C ALA A 170 5.54 -0.55 4.59
N THR A 171 6.20 -1.71 4.55
CA THR A 171 7.52 -1.89 5.17
C THR A 171 8.51 -1.08 4.35
N GLN A 172 9.18 -0.12 4.98
CA GLN A 172 10.13 0.76 4.30
C GLN A 172 11.20 -0.11 3.59
N PRO A 173 11.59 0.22 2.34
CA PRO A 173 12.78 -0.38 1.77
C PRO A 173 13.94 -0.07 2.71
N THR A 174 14.59 -1.09 3.28
CA THR A 174 15.92 -0.90 3.86
C THR A 174 16.79 -0.36 2.74
N ALA A 175 17.26 0.88 2.90
CA ALA A 175 18.22 1.46 1.98
C ALA A 175 19.41 0.49 1.84
N PRO A 176 19.92 0.26 0.61
CA PRO A 176 21.09 -0.58 0.40
C PRO A 176 22.33 -0.02 1.12
#